data_AF-S8CPP7-F1
#
_entry.id   AF-S8CPP7-F1
#
_cell.length_a   1.000
_cell.length_b   1.000
_cell.length_c   1.000
_cell.angle_alpha   90.00
_cell.angle_beta   90.00
_cell.angle_gamma   90.00
#
_symmetry.space_group_name_H-M   'P 1'
#
loop_
_entity.id
_entity.type
_entity.pdbx_description
1 polymer ?
#
loop_
_entity_poly.entity_id
_entity_poly.type
_entity_poly.pdbx_seq_one_letter_code
_entity_poly.pdbx_strand_id
1 'polypeptide(L)'
;TVRASNLDSYESSSSNVIHRMERAWLISQQPKPVACSSCDAKGQRECRWCSGTGFFILGDNMLCQVPSRNTACVICAGKGYGCCSDCKGSGYRAKWLDEP
;
A
#
# COMPACT_ATOMS: atom_id res chain seq x y z
N THR A 1 20.13 -33.72 -12.04
CA THR A 1 19.65 -33.53 -13.43
C THR A 1 18.21 -33.05 -13.39
N VAL A 2 17.99 -31.76 -13.63
CA VAL A 2 16.63 -31.17 -13.65
C VAL A 2 15.99 -31.55 -14.99
N ARG A 3 14.93 -32.33 -14.95
CA ARG A 3 14.18 -32.81 -16.12
C ARG A 3 13.32 -31.65 -16.64
N ALA A 4 13.72 -31.07 -17.76
CA ALA A 4 12.87 -30.17 -18.53
C ALA A 4 11.63 -30.96 -18.98
N SER A 5 10.45 -30.56 -18.51
CA SER A 5 9.19 -31.18 -18.89
C SER A 5 8.84 -30.86 -20.35
N ASN A 6 8.69 -31.93 -21.12
CA ASN A 6 8.23 -32.08 -22.50
C ASN A 6 7.38 -30.92 -23.07
N LEU A 7 7.89 -30.34 -24.16
CA LEU A 7 7.21 -29.44 -25.10
C LEU A 7 6.39 -30.24 -26.14
N ASP A 8 5.46 -31.09 -25.70
CA ASP A 8 4.68 -31.95 -26.61
C ASP A 8 3.19 -31.52 -26.70
N SER A 9 2.93 -30.32 -27.21
CA SER A 9 1.57 -29.89 -27.63
C SER A 9 1.63 -28.73 -28.63
N TYR A 10 2.28 -28.97 -29.77
CA TYR A 10 2.78 -27.94 -30.70
C TYR A 10 1.73 -27.04 -31.38
N GLU A 11 0.47 -27.45 -31.57
CA GLU A 11 -0.55 -26.57 -32.21
C GLU A 11 -1.50 -25.86 -31.21
N SER A 12 -1.83 -26.51 -30.09
CA SER A 12 -2.71 -25.89 -29.08
C SER A 12 -1.93 -25.05 -28.06
N SER A 13 -0.64 -25.34 -27.85
CA SER A 13 0.24 -24.53 -26.99
C SER A 13 0.79 -23.29 -27.70
N SER A 14 0.94 -23.28 -29.02
CA SER A 14 1.48 -22.11 -29.74
C SER A 14 0.54 -20.90 -29.64
N SER A 15 -0.76 -21.10 -29.83
CA SER A 15 -1.78 -20.06 -29.65
C SER A 15 -1.86 -19.56 -28.21
N ASN A 16 -1.74 -20.46 -27.23
CA ASN A 16 -1.73 -20.12 -25.81
C ASN A 16 -0.46 -19.33 -25.42
N VAL A 17 0.70 -19.68 -25.98
CA VAL A 17 1.95 -18.95 -25.79
C VAL A 17 1.85 -17.56 -26.41
N ILE A 18 1.38 -17.42 -27.66
CA ILE A 18 1.20 -16.11 -28.30
C ILE A 18 0.26 -15.22 -27.47
N HIS A 19 -0.88 -15.76 -27.04
CA HIS A 19 -1.86 -15.01 -26.25
C HIS A 19 -1.32 -14.61 -24.86
N ARG A 20 -0.47 -15.43 -24.24
CA ARG A 20 0.24 -15.09 -22.98
C ARG A 20 1.28 -14.00 -23.20
N MET A 21 2.04 -14.07 -24.29
CA MET A 21 3.04 -13.06 -24.63
C MET A 21 2.38 -11.71 -24.95
N GLU A 22 1.30 -11.71 -25.71
CA GLU A 22 0.54 -10.51 -26.04
C GLU A 22 -0.07 -9.86 -24.78
N ARG A 23 -0.66 -10.65 -23.88
CA ARG A 23 -1.13 -10.13 -22.59
C ARG A 23 0.00 -9.54 -21.75
N ALA A 24 1.14 -10.22 -21.65
CA ALA A 24 2.30 -9.70 -20.91
C ALA A 24 2.83 -8.39 -21.51
N TRP A 25 2.82 -8.28 -22.84
CA TRP A 25 3.20 -7.07 -23.56
C TRP A 25 2.20 -5.91 -23.37
N LEU A 26 0.89 -6.19 -23.32
CA LEU A 26 -0.11 -5.17 -23.00
C LEU A 26 0.01 -4.69 -21.54
N ILE A 27 0.32 -5.59 -20.60
CA ILE A 27 0.56 -5.24 -19.19
C ILE A 27 1.83 -4.38 -19.06
N SER A 28 2.88 -4.66 -19.82
CA SER A 28 4.13 -3.89 -19.74
C SER A 28 3.98 -2.45 -20.25
N GLN A 29 2.97 -2.18 -21.08
CA GLN A 29 2.61 -0.84 -21.53
C GLN A 29 1.79 -0.04 -20.52
N GLN A 30 1.24 -0.68 -19.47
CA GLN A 30 0.51 0.07 -18.45
C GLN A 30 1.47 1.02 -17.73
N PRO A 31 1.05 2.27 -17.48
CA PRO A 31 1.91 3.25 -16.84
C PRO A 31 2.22 2.80 -15.42
N LYS A 32 3.51 2.83 -15.08
CA LYS A 32 3.97 2.45 -13.74
C LYS A 32 3.47 3.48 -12.71
N PRO A 33 3.04 3.02 -11.53
CA PRO A 33 2.61 3.93 -10.48
C PRO A 33 3.82 4.71 -9.95
N VAL A 34 3.59 5.96 -9.56
CA VAL A 34 4.61 6.86 -9.00
C VAL A 34 4.57 6.79 -7.47
N ALA A 35 5.75 6.84 -6.84
CA ALA A 35 5.85 6.86 -5.39
C ALA A 35 5.10 8.08 -4.82
N CYS A 36 4.30 7.86 -3.77
CA CYS A 36 3.59 8.95 -3.11
C CYS A 36 4.56 9.80 -2.29
N SER A 37 4.83 11.03 -2.74
CA SER A 37 5.68 12.01 -2.05
C SER A 37 5.13 12.37 -0.67
N SER A 38 3.81 12.49 -0.54
CA SER A 38 3.16 12.83 0.72
C SER A 38 3.39 11.83 1.84
N CYS A 39 3.84 10.61 1.57
CA CYS A 39 4.12 9.61 2.61
C CYS A 39 5.43 8.84 2.41
N ASP A 40 6.31 9.33 1.53
CA ASP A 40 7.57 8.66 1.18
C ASP A 40 7.37 7.18 0.82
N ALA A 41 6.33 6.90 0.03
CA ALA A 41 5.88 5.57 -0.36
C ALA A 41 5.52 4.59 0.78
N LYS A 42 5.37 5.06 2.03
CA LYS A 42 5.00 4.20 3.18
C LYS A 42 3.52 3.83 3.21
N GLY A 43 2.67 4.60 2.52
CA GLY A 43 1.21 4.43 2.56
C GLY A 43 0.54 4.95 3.84
N GLN A 44 1.31 5.23 4.88
CA GLN A 44 0.82 5.70 6.17
C GLN A 44 1.51 7.01 6.57
N ARG A 45 0.80 7.80 7.36
CA ARG A 45 1.29 9.06 7.93
C ARG A 45 1.07 9.05 9.43
N GLU A 46 1.93 9.76 10.14
CA GLU A 46 1.77 10.00 11.56
C GLU A 46 0.39 10.61 11.85
N CYS A 47 -0.29 10.09 12.88
CA CYS A 47 -1.56 10.62 13.31
C CYS A 47 -1.34 11.99 13.94
N ARG A 48 -1.77 13.04 13.25
CA ARG A 48 -1.62 14.43 13.70
C ARG A 48 -2.32 14.74 15.02
N TRP A 49 -3.28 13.91 15.45
CA TRP A 49 -4.03 14.14 16.69
C TRP A 49 -3.33 13.64 17.95
N CYS A 50 -2.57 12.56 17.84
CA CYS A 50 -1.79 12.03 18.95
C CYS A 50 -0.28 12.18 18.73
N SER A 51 0.14 12.89 17.68
CA SER A 51 1.54 13.07 17.28
C SER A 51 2.34 11.77 17.34
N GLY A 52 1.80 10.72 16.70
CA GLY A 52 2.49 9.43 16.63
C GLY A 52 2.37 8.55 17.88
N THR A 53 1.97 9.08 19.03
CA THR A 53 2.00 8.34 20.30
C THR A 53 0.96 7.24 20.38
N GLY A 54 -0.16 7.37 19.67
CA GLY A 54 -1.29 6.46 19.78
C GLY A 54 -2.13 6.66 21.05
N PHE A 55 -1.80 7.60 21.92
CA PHE A 55 -2.57 7.88 23.14
C PHE A 55 -3.51 9.08 22.96
N PHE A 56 -4.59 9.10 23.73
CA PHE A 56 -5.47 10.26 23.85
C PHE A 56 -4.81 11.32 24.74
N ILE A 57 -4.49 12.47 24.13
CA ILE A 57 -3.81 13.59 24.79
C ILE A 57 -4.83 14.72 24.98
N LEU A 58 -4.92 15.27 26.21
CA LEU A 58 -5.69 16.48 26.52
C LEU A 58 -4.73 17.59 26.93
N GLY A 59 -4.59 18.62 26.08
CA GLY A 59 -3.57 19.66 26.25
C GLY A 59 -2.17 19.05 26.20
N ASP A 60 -1.38 19.26 27.25
CA ASP A 60 -0.03 18.70 27.37
C ASP A 60 0.02 17.41 28.22
N ASN A 61 -1.13 16.94 28.71
CA ASN A 61 -1.20 15.77 29.57
C ASN A 61 -1.54 14.52 28.77
N MET A 62 -0.61 13.55 28.79
CA MET A 62 -0.89 12.19 28.34
C MET A 62 -1.63 11.46 29.46
N LEU A 63 -2.87 11.03 29.22
CA LEU A 63 -3.66 10.28 30.19
C LEU A 63 -3.19 8.81 30.24
N CYS A 64 -1.95 8.58 30.64
CA CYS A 64 -1.31 7.25 30.59
C CYS A 64 -1.72 6.30 31.72
N GLN A 65 -2.52 6.75 32.70
CA GLN A 65 -2.64 6.02 33.98
C GLN A 65 -4.08 5.93 34.53
N VAL A 66 -5.06 5.62 33.68
CA VAL A 66 -6.38 5.18 34.17
C VAL A 66 -6.62 3.75 33.68
N PRO A 67 -6.28 2.72 34.49
CA PRO A 67 -6.39 1.30 34.11
C PRO A 67 -7.80 0.87 33.68
N SER A 68 -8.83 1.65 34.02
CA SER A 68 -10.23 1.35 33.74
C SER A 68 -10.78 2.00 32.46
N ARG A 69 -9.99 2.82 31.74
CA ARG A 69 -10.45 3.51 30.51
C ARG A 69 -9.49 3.27 29.35
N ASN A 70 -10.05 3.11 28.16
CA ASN A 70 -9.29 3.03 26.93
C ASN A 70 -8.58 4.38 26.68
N THR A 71 -7.25 4.40 26.80
CA THR A 71 -6.41 5.59 26.60
C THR A 71 -5.92 5.72 25.15
N ALA A 72 -6.38 4.85 24.24
CA ALA A 72 -6.03 4.91 22.84
C ALA A 72 -6.58 6.18 22.18
N CYS A 73 -5.78 6.76 21.28
CA CYS A 73 -6.24 7.83 20.42
C CYS A 73 -7.41 7.33 19.57
N VAL A 74 -8.56 7.98 19.70
CA VAL A 74 -9.81 7.56 19.04
C VAL A 74 -9.79 7.71 17.52
N ILE A 75 -8.85 8.48 16.96
CA ILE A 75 -8.74 8.71 15.51
C ILE A 75 -7.92 7.63 14.83
N CYS A 76 -6.77 7.26 15.41
CA CYS A 76 -5.94 6.18 14.86
C CYS A 76 -6.19 4.84 15.54
N ALA A 77 -7.17 4.76 16.44
CA ALA A 77 -7.48 3.59 17.26
C ALA A 77 -6.22 3.02 17.95
N GLY A 78 -5.39 3.90 18.52
CA GLY A 78 -4.18 3.50 19.25
C GLY A 78 -2.93 3.26 18.39
N LYS A 79 -3.03 3.29 17.05
CA LYS A 79 -1.91 2.92 16.17
C LYS A 79 -0.78 3.96 16.12
N GLY A 80 -1.09 5.23 16.38
CA GLY A 80 -0.15 6.34 16.19
C GLY A 80 -0.02 6.82 14.74
N TYR A 81 -0.56 6.09 13.77
CA TYR A 81 -0.54 6.44 12.35
C TYR A 81 -1.89 6.21 11.69
N GLY A 82 -2.13 6.90 10.57
CA GLY A 82 -3.30 6.74 9.72
C GLY A 82 -2.91 6.51 8.26
N CYS A 83 -3.86 6.06 7.44
CA CYS A 83 -3.63 5.93 6.00
C CYS A 83 -3.36 7.30 5.38
N CYS A 84 -2.40 7.36 4.46
CA CYS A 84 -2.16 8.57 3.68
C CYS A 84 -3.40 8.90 2.83
N SER A 85 -3.85 10.15 2.88
CA SER A 85 -5.02 10.63 2.13
C SER A 85 -4.86 10.55 0.63
N ASP A 86 -3.64 10.67 0.13
CA ASP A 86 -3.36 10.92 -1.29
C ASP A 86 -3.14 9.63 -2.07
N CYS A 87 -2.56 8.61 -1.42
CA CYS A 87 -2.41 7.27 -1.97
C CYS A 87 -3.38 6.24 -1.36
N LYS A 88 -4.26 6.66 -0.43
CA LYS A 88 -5.26 5.80 0.23
C LYS A 88 -4.67 4.53 0.88
N GLY A 89 -3.41 4.59 1.31
CA GLY A 89 -2.74 3.44 1.94
C GLY A 89 -1.83 2.62 1.03
N SER A 90 -1.82 2.84 -0.29
CA SER A 90 -1.01 2.02 -1.21
C SER A 90 0.48 2.36 -1.20
N GLY A 91 0.84 3.59 -0.80
CA GLY A 91 2.18 4.14 -0.98
C GLY A 91 2.49 4.65 -2.40
N TYR A 92 1.62 4.38 -3.38
CA TYR A 92 1.85 4.74 -4.78
C TYR A 92 0.60 5.35 -5.42
N ARG A 93 0.78 6.31 -6.32
CA ARG A 93 -0.29 6.97 -7.05
C ARG A 93 -0.20 6.62 -8.53
N ALA A 94 -1.35 6.61 -9.22
CA ALA A 94 -1.35 6.46 -10.66
C ALA A 94 -0.66 7.67 -11.30
N LYS A 95 0.18 7.45 -12.31
CA LYS A 95 0.97 8.52 -12.96
C LYS A 95 0.12 9.62 -13.59
N TRP A 96 -1.13 9.30 -13.97
CA TRP A 96 -2.07 10.25 -14.56
C TRP A 96 -2.87 11.06 -13.54
N LEU A 97 -2.69 10.81 -12.24
CA LEU A 97 -3.22 11.69 -11.21
C LEU A 97 -2.25 12.87 -11.05
N ASP A 98 -2.77 14.09 -11.09
CA ASP A 98 -1.99 15.30 -10.82
C ASP A 98 -1.22 15.20 -9.50
N GLU A 99 -0.16 16.00 -9.36
CA GLU A 99 0.65 16.03 -8.14
C GLU A 99 -0.25 16.29 -6.91
N PRO A 100 -0.03 15.54 -5.81
CA PRO A 100 -0.75 15.74 -4.56
C PRO A 100 -0.27 16.99 -3.82
#